data_AF-Q70PQ8-F1
#
_entry.id   AF-Q70PQ8-F1
#
_cell.length_a   1.000
_cell.length_b   1.000
_cell.length_c   1.000
_cell.angle_alpha   90.00
_cell.angle_beta   90.00
_cell.angle_gamma   90.00
#
_symmetry.space_group_name_H-M   'P 1'
#
loop_
_entity.id
_entity.type
_entity.pdbx_description
1 polymer ?
#
loop_
_entity_poly.entity_id
_entity_poly.type
_entity_poly.pdbx_seq_one_letter_code
_entity_poly.pdbx_strand_id
1 'polypeptide(L)'
;MKTGYQVLPEFRIVQHKRDIQVLYALRKFFGCGVVRKNHDDRYELRIRKRSCLKKVVEFFEKHPLKTKKNVDFKKFRRILIMMERGEHLTKEGLIKILEIAMEMNTGNHERLKRTLEEIRGLDEDTVHPHSERVG
;
A
#
# COMPACT_ATOMS: atom_id res chain seq x y z
N MET A 1 -8.85 -14.45 13.47
CA MET A 1 -9.64 -13.20 13.39
C MET A 1 -9.28 -12.44 12.13
N LYS A 2 -10.25 -11.93 11.36
CA LYS A 2 -9.97 -10.98 10.27
C LYS A 2 -9.77 -9.61 10.93
N THR A 3 -8.71 -8.90 10.59
CA THR A 3 -8.38 -7.59 11.19
C THR A 3 -9.43 -6.50 10.95
N GLY A 4 -10.43 -6.73 10.09
CA GLY A 4 -11.39 -5.70 9.67
C GLY A 4 -10.81 -4.73 8.63
N TYR A 5 -9.50 -4.78 8.39
CA TYR A 5 -8.79 -3.90 7.46
C TYR A 5 -8.38 -4.63 6.19
N GLN A 6 -8.32 -3.87 5.09
CA GLN A 6 -7.78 -4.33 3.82
C GLN A 6 -6.56 -3.50 3.43
N VAL A 7 -5.43 -4.17 3.19
CA VAL A 7 -4.22 -3.54 2.65
C VAL A 7 -4.32 -3.52 1.12
N LEU A 8 -4.33 -2.33 0.52
CA LEU A 8 -4.47 -2.12 -0.92
C LEU A 8 -3.27 -1.38 -1.50
N PRO A 9 -2.19 -2.08 -1.88
CA PRO A 9 -1.05 -1.47 -2.54
C PRO A 9 -1.43 -1.01 -3.95
N GLU A 10 -0.95 0.18 -4.34
CA GLU A 10 -1.13 0.68 -5.71
C GLU A 10 0.12 1.35 -6.24
N PHE A 11 0.38 1.13 -7.52
CA PHE A 11 1.38 1.86 -8.29
C PHE A 11 0.66 2.79 -9.28
N ARG A 12 1.07 4.06 -9.30
CA ARG A 12 0.44 5.10 -10.13
C ARG A 12 1.47 5.93 -10.88
N ILE A 13 1.18 6.20 -12.15
CA ILE A 13 1.89 7.20 -12.96
C ILE A 13 0.84 8.17 -13.48
N VAL A 14 1.01 9.46 -13.17
CA VAL A 14 0.09 10.52 -13.57
C VAL A 14 0.76 11.38 -14.62
N GLN A 15 0.06 11.68 -15.71
CA GLN A 15 0.54 12.55 -16.79
C GLN A 15 -0.56 13.51 -17.24
N HIS A 16 -0.16 14.61 -17.90
CA HIS A 16 -1.10 15.51 -18.57
C HIS A 16 -1.76 14.81 -19.77
N LYS A 17 -2.98 15.21 -20.17
CA LYS A 17 -3.75 14.60 -21.27
C LYS A 17 -2.99 14.57 -22.60
N ARG A 18 -2.13 15.57 -22.83
CA ARG A 18 -1.27 15.65 -24.03
C ARG A 18 -0.29 14.46 -24.13
N ASP A 19 0.09 13.89 -22.99
CA ASP A 19 1.06 12.81 -22.86
C ASP A 19 0.38 11.47 -22.52
N ILE A 20 -0.94 11.36 -22.72
CA ILE A 20 -1.72 10.14 -22.39
C ILE A 20 -1.20 8.89 -23.11
N GLN A 21 -0.60 9.04 -24.29
CA GLN A 21 -0.02 7.93 -25.05
C GLN A 21 1.12 7.24 -24.28
N VAL A 22 1.86 7.97 -23.43
CA VAL A 22 2.89 7.39 -22.55
C VAL A 22 2.25 6.40 -21.55
N LEU A 23 1.08 6.74 -21.02
CA LEU A 23 0.35 5.86 -20.07
C LEU A 23 -0.13 4.58 -20.77
N TYR A 24 -0.60 4.68 -22.01
CA TYR A 24 -0.98 3.50 -22.79
C TYR A 24 0.22 2.64 -23.19
N ALA A 25 1.35 3.25 -23.54
CA ALA A 25 2.59 2.54 -23.81
C ALA A 25 3.08 1.77 -22.56
N LEU A 26 3.04 2.40 -21.39
CA LEU A 26 3.39 1.74 -20.12
C LEU A 26 2.41 0.63 -19.75
N ARG A 27 1.09 0.84 -19.96
CA ARG A 27 0.08 -0.22 -19.78
C ARG A 27 0.39 -1.42 -20.68
N LYS A 28 0.74 -1.18 -21.95
CA LYS A 28 1.12 -2.24 -22.89
C LYS A 28 2.40 -2.95 -22.45
N PHE A 29 3.41 -2.19 -22.01
CA PHE A 29 4.69 -2.72 -21.52
C PHE A 29 4.52 -3.65 -20.30
N PHE A 30 3.79 -3.21 -19.27
CA PHE A 30 3.52 -4.07 -18.11
C PHE A 30 2.48 -5.18 -18.40
N GLY A 31 1.75 -5.05 -19.51
CA GLY A 31 0.66 -5.94 -19.91
C GLY A 31 -0.56 -5.86 -18.99
N CYS A 32 -0.65 -4.81 -18.15
CA CYS A 32 -1.78 -4.61 -17.25
C CYS A 32 -1.81 -3.20 -16.62
N GLY A 33 -2.84 -2.98 -15.81
CA GLY A 33 -3.19 -1.66 -15.29
C GLY A 33 -4.36 -1.06 -16.06
N VAL A 34 -4.92 0.00 -15.49
CA VAL A 34 -6.03 0.76 -16.07
C VAL A 34 -5.55 2.19 -16.32
N VAL A 35 -5.75 2.68 -17.53
CA VAL A 35 -5.59 4.11 -17.86
C VAL A 35 -6.95 4.77 -17.69
N ARG A 36 -7.01 5.84 -16.91
CA ARG A 36 -8.27 6.54 -16.62
C ARG A 36 -8.03 8.02 -16.33
N LYS A 37 -9.08 8.83 -16.46
CA LYS A 37 -9.04 10.24 -16.06
C LYS A 37 -8.77 10.33 -14.57
N ASN A 38 -7.87 11.24 -14.19
CA ASN A 38 -7.58 11.58 -12.81
C ASN A 38 -8.40 12.83 -12.42
N HIS A 39 -7.77 13.99 -12.31
CA HIS A 39 -8.43 15.29 -12.14
C HIS A 39 -8.04 16.23 -13.29
N ASP A 40 -8.89 17.21 -13.58
CA ASP A 40 -8.66 18.23 -14.61
C ASP A 40 -8.20 17.62 -15.95
N ASP A 41 -7.06 18.11 -16.45
CA ASP A 41 -6.40 17.66 -17.66
C ASP A 41 -5.36 16.57 -17.42
N ARG A 42 -5.47 15.80 -16.33
CA ARG A 42 -4.55 14.71 -16.00
C ARG A 42 -5.21 13.34 -16.11
N TYR A 43 -4.41 12.39 -16.57
CA TYR A 43 -4.73 10.97 -16.63
C TYR A 43 -3.74 10.19 -15.79
N GLU A 44 -4.12 8.98 -15.37
CA GLU A 44 -3.24 8.09 -14.64
C GLU A 44 -3.26 6.67 -15.22
N LEU A 45 -2.10 6.02 -15.21
CA LEU A 45 -1.99 4.56 -15.19
C LEU A 45 -2.04 4.11 -13.73
N ARG A 46 -3.01 3.27 -13.39
CA ARG A 46 -3.16 2.68 -12.05
C ARG A 46 -3.03 1.16 -12.12
N ILE A 47 -2.12 0.60 -11.32
CA ILE A 47 -1.89 -0.84 -11.18
C ILE A 47 -2.14 -1.25 -9.73
N ARG A 48 -3.09 -2.17 -9.52
CA ARG A 48 -3.48 -2.69 -8.18
C ARG A 48 -3.42 -4.21 -8.06
N LYS A 49 -3.58 -4.94 -9.17
CA LYS A 49 -3.56 -6.41 -9.17
C LYS A 49 -2.19 -6.89 -8.69
N ARG A 50 -2.15 -7.76 -7.67
CA ARG A 50 -0.90 -8.25 -7.06
C ARG A 50 0.07 -8.85 -8.08
N SER A 51 -0.44 -9.68 -8.99
CA SER A 51 0.37 -10.28 -10.06
C SER A 51 1.02 -9.24 -10.98
N CYS A 52 0.41 -8.07 -11.13
CA CYS A 52 0.95 -6.97 -11.91
C CYS A 52 1.94 -6.12 -11.14
N LEU A 53 1.69 -5.90 -9.86
CA LEU A 53 2.64 -5.22 -8.98
C LEU A 53 3.95 -6.00 -8.88
N LYS A 54 3.91 -7.33 -8.95
CA LYS A 54 5.12 -8.16 -9.07
C LYS A 54 5.97 -7.79 -10.29
N LYS A 55 5.36 -7.62 -11.48
CA LYS A 55 6.08 -7.16 -12.68
C LYS A 55 6.69 -5.76 -12.52
N VAL A 56 5.98 -4.86 -11.85
CA VAL A 56 6.50 -3.51 -11.52
C VAL A 56 7.72 -3.63 -10.61
N VAL A 57 7.65 -4.48 -9.59
CA VAL A 57 8.78 -4.72 -8.68
C VAL A 57 9.98 -5.27 -9.43
N GLU A 58 9.79 -6.35 -10.22
CA GLU A 58 10.86 -6.97 -11.01
C GLU A 58 11.53 -5.97 -11.96
N PHE A 59 10.76 -5.07 -12.57
CA PHE A 59 11.31 -4.03 -13.45
C PHE A 59 12.23 -3.07 -12.70
N PHE A 60 11.78 -2.52 -11.57
CA PHE A 60 12.54 -1.53 -10.80
C PHE A 60 13.63 -2.14 -9.91
N GLU A 61 13.61 -3.45 -9.65
CA GLU A 61 14.77 -4.16 -9.11
C GLU A 61 15.90 -4.24 -10.15
N LYS A 62 15.56 -4.59 -11.40
CA LYS A 62 16.53 -4.65 -12.51
C LYS A 62 16.98 -3.26 -12.98
N HIS A 63 16.10 -2.26 -12.84
CA HIS A 63 16.35 -0.88 -13.27
C HIS A 63 16.07 0.08 -12.11
N PRO A 64 16.99 0.16 -11.12
CA PRO A 64 16.77 0.94 -9.91
C PRO A 64 16.51 2.43 -10.21
N LEU A 65 15.53 3.00 -9.51
CA LEU A 65 15.32 4.43 -9.51
C LEU A 65 16.55 5.13 -8.91
N LYS A 66 17.05 6.19 -9.57
CA LYS A 66 18.23 6.94 -9.11
C LYS A 66 17.89 8.06 -8.11
N THR A 67 16.60 8.27 -7.83
CA THR A 67 16.10 9.34 -6.96
C THR A 67 15.70 8.80 -5.59
N LYS A 68 15.34 9.69 -4.64
CA LYS A 68 14.78 9.30 -3.32
C LYS A 68 13.57 8.37 -3.42
N LYS A 69 12.85 8.35 -4.56
CA LYS A 69 11.77 7.39 -4.82
C LYS A 69 12.21 5.93 -4.74
N ASN A 70 13.50 5.62 -4.88
CA ASN A 70 14.00 4.27 -4.69
C ASN A 70 13.82 3.79 -3.24
N VAL A 71 13.94 4.69 -2.27
CA VAL A 71 13.72 4.38 -0.85
C VAL A 71 12.26 4.01 -0.62
N ASP A 72 11.32 4.82 -1.14
CA ASP A 72 9.89 4.52 -1.09
C ASP A 72 9.55 3.22 -1.84
N PHE A 73 10.17 2.99 -2.99
CA PHE A 73 9.98 1.76 -3.76
C PHE A 73 10.44 0.51 -2.98
N LYS A 74 11.58 0.58 -2.28
CA LYS A 74 12.04 -0.53 -1.41
C LYS A 74 11.05 -0.81 -0.28
N LYS A 75 10.47 0.22 0.33
CA LYS A 75 9.41 0.09 1.34
C LYS A 75 8.14 -0.54 0.75
N PHE A 76 7.71 -0.06 -0.42
CA PHE A 76 6.59 -0.63 -1.16
C PHE A 76 6.78 -2.12 -1.47
N ARG A 77 7.96 -2.50 -1.97
CA ARG A 77 8.34 -3.90 -2.20
C ARG A 77 8.27 -4.73 -0.90
N ARG A 78 8.79 -4.20 0.21
CA ARG A 78 8.73 -4.86 1.52
C ARG A 78 7.29 -5.16 1.94
N ILE A 79 6.37 -4.19 1.79
CA ILE A 79 4.94 -4.38 2.07
C ILE A 79 4.35 -5.49 1.18
N LEU A 80 4.68 -5.53 -0.11
CA LEU A 80 4.21 -6.58 -1.01
C LEU A 80 4.66 -7.99 -0.59
N ILE A 81 5.91 -8.13 -0.13
CA ILE A 81 6.45 -9.39 0.39
C ILE A 81 5.71 -9.81 1.67
N MET A 82 5.47 -8.88 2.60
CA MET A 82 4.68 -9.15 3.81
C MET A 82 3.27 -9.61 3.45
N MET A 83 2.65 -9.00 2.44
CA MET A 83 1.34 -9.43 1.94
C MET A 83 1.38 -10.81 1.27
N GLU A 84 2.47 -11.16 0.59
CA GLU A 84 2.70 -12.51 0.02
C GLU A 84 2.76 -13.58 1.10
N ARG A 85 3.39 -13.26 2.23
CA ARG A 85 3.47 -14.13 3.41
C ARG A 85 2.21 -14.17 4.27
N GLY A 86 1.17 -13.43 3.89
CA GLY A 86 -0.07 -13.36 4.68
C GLY A 86 0.02 -12.52 5.95
N GLU A 87 1.14 -11.84 6.21
CA GLU A 87 1.37 -11.08 7.46
C GLU A 87 0.31 -9.98 7.67
N HIS A 88 -0.15 -9.35 6.59
CA HIS A 88 -1.24 -8.35 6.61
C HIS A 88 -2.58 -8.83 7.17
N LEU A 89 -2.76 -10.15 7.35
CA LEU A 89 -3.96 -10.75 7.95
C LEU A 89 -3.87 -10.83 9.47
N THR A 90 -2.70 -10.56 10.04
CA THR A 90 -2.45 -10.51 11.48
C THR A 90 -2.41 -9.05 11.95
N LYS A 91 -2.72 -8.82 13.23
CA LYS A 91 -2.67 -7.48 13.82
C LYS A 91 -1.25 -6.92 13.80
N GLU A 92 -0.28 -7.74 14.20
CA GLU A 92 1.14 -7.39 14.28
C GLU A 92 1.71 -7.07 12.90
N GLY A 93 1.36 -7.88 11.89
CA GLY A 93 1.78 -7.62 10.52
C GLY A 93 1.13 -6.38 9.92
N LEU A 94 -0.13 -6.11 10.25
CA LEU A 94 -0.82 -4.89 9.84
C LEU A 94 -0.19 -3.63 10.48
N ILE A 95 0.12 -3.66 11.77
CA ILE A 95 0.83 -2.57 12.48
C ILE A 95 2.17 -2.28 11.78
N LYS A 96 2.98 -3.32 11.51
CA LYS A 96 4.27 -3.16 10.81
C LYS A 96 4.10 -2.56 9.41
N ILE A 97 3.05 -2.96 8.68
CA ILE A 97 2.75 -2.38 7.35
C ILE A 97 2.41 -0.90 7.46
N LEU A 98 1.61 -0.51 8.46
CA LEU A 98 1.24 0.90 8.70
C LEU A 98 2.47 1.75 9.03
N GLU A 99 3.34 1.26 9.93
CA GLU A 99 4.59 1.94 10.29
C GLU A 99 5.48 2.16 9.06
N ILE A 100 5.70 1.13 8.24
CA ILE A 100 6.48 1.24 6.99
C ILE A 100 5.82 2.25 6.03
N ALA A 101 4.49 2.20 5.90
CA ALA A 101 3.75 3.07 5.01
C ALA A 101 3.78 4.54 5.46
N MET A 102 3.82 4.80 6.77
CA MET A 102 3.94 6.16 7.34
C MET A 102 5.29 6.80 7.05
N GLU A 103 6.35 6.01 6.92
CA GLU A 103 7.67 6.50 6.52
C GLU A 103 7.82 6.71 5.00
N MET A 104 6.86 6.31 4.19
CA MET A 104 6.86 6.60 2.75
C MET A 104 6.39 8.03 2.51
N ASN A 105 6.78 8.63 1.39
CA ASN A 105 6.21 9.91 0.95
C ASN A 105 4.73 9.73 0.52
N THR A 106 3.83 9.67 1.50
CA THR A 106 2.39 9.40 1.34
C THR A 106 1.55 10.60 1.75
N GLY A 107 0.57 10.96 0.91
CA GLY A 107 -0.44 11.96 1.26
C GLY A 107 -1.49 11.48 2.28
N ASN A 108 -1.36 10.25 2.79
CA ASN A 108 -2.32 9.61 3.69
C ASN A 108 -1.83 9.51 5.14
N HIS A 109 -0.81 10.27 5.54
CA HIS A 109 -0.15 10.11 6.84
C HIS A 109 -1.12 10.17 8.02
N GLU A 110 -2.02 11.17 8.05
CA GLU A 110 -3.04 11.29 9.10
C GLU A 110 -4.00 10.11 9.17
N ARG A 111 -4.40 9.58 8.00
CA ARG A 111 -5.29 8.41 7.96
C ARG A 111 -4.58 7.17 8.47
N LEU A 112 -3.32 6.97 8.08
CA LEU A 112 -2.51 5.83 8.54
C LEU A 112 -2.28 5.89 10.05
N LYS A 113 -2.00 7.09 10.58
CA LYS A 113 -1.83 7.33 12.01
C LYS A 113 -3.09 6.98 12.80
N ARG A 114 -4.25 7.49 12.39
CA ARG A 114 -5.54 7.15 13.05
C ARG A 114 -5.81 5.65 13.04
N THR A 115 -5.63 4.99 11.90
CA THR A 115 -5.81 3.53 11.80
C THR A 115 -4.83 2.77 12.70
N LEU A 116 -3.59 3.25 12.84
CA LEU A 116 -2.62 2.65 13.75
C LEU A 116 -3.04 2.80 15.23
N GLU A 117 -3.52 3.97 15.62
CA GLU A 117 -4.05 4.26 16.97
C GLU A 117 -5.29 3.40 17.26
N GLU A 118 -6.24 3.31 16.32
CA GLU A 118 -7.42 2.44 16.42
C GLU A 118 -7.02 0.97 16.65
N ILE A 119 -6.08 0.46 15.87
CA ILE A 119 -5.64 -0.93 15.99
C ILE A 119 -4.95 -1.19 17.34
N ARG A 120 -4.17 -0.23 17.86
CA ARG A 120 -3.50 -0.36 19.16
C ARG A 120 -4.50 -0.25 20.31
N GLY A 121 -5.47 0.66 20.23
CA GLY A 121 -6.52 0.84 21.25
C GLY A 121 -7.41 -0.40 21.44
N LEU A 122 -7.58 -1.23 20.40
CA LEU A 122 -8.29 -2.52 20.51
C LEU A 122 -7.63 -3.52 21.48
N ASP A 123 -6.39 -3.31 21.93
CA ASP A 123 -5.77 -4.14 22.98
C ASP A 123 -6.23 -3.74 24.40
N GLU A 124 -6.54 -2.46 24.63
CA GLU A 124 -6.86 -1.94 25.97
C GLU A 124 -8.26 -2.40 26.43
N ASP A 125 -9.24 -2.46 25.51
CA ASP A 125 -10.61 -2.89 25.82
C ASP A 125 -10.75 -4.40 26.11
N THR A 126 -9.73 -5.21 25.80
CA THR A 126 -9.73 -6.66 26.05
C THR A 126 -9.17 -7.07 27.41
N VAL A 127 -8.65 -6.13 28.22
CA VAL A 127 -8.06 -6.40 29.54
C VAL A 127 -9.00 -5.95 30.66
N HIS A 128 -10.19 -6.54 30.72
CA HIS A 128 -10.99 -6.57 31.95
C HIS A 128 -11.32 -8.02 32.30
N PRO A 129 -10.54 -8.68 33.17
CA PRO A 129 -11.00 -9.91 33.78
C PRO A 129 -12.14 -9.56 34.74
N HIS A 130 -13.33 -10.09 34.46
CA HIS A 130 -14.38 -10.23 35.46
C HIS A 130 -13.77 -10.93 36.68
N SER A 131 -13.48 -10.18 37.74
CA SER A 131 -13.20 -10.79 39.03
C SER A 131 -14.51 -11.31 39.60
N GLU A 132 -14.53 -12.62 39.77
CA GLU A 132 -15.52 -13.37 40.51
C GLU A 132 -15.72 -12.72 41.88
N ARG A 133 -16.94 -12.24 42.17
CA ARG A 133 -17.41 -12.13 43.55
C ARG A 133 -18.11 -13.43 43.89
N VAL A 134 -17.31 -14.34 44.44
CA VAL A 134 -17.75 -15.50 45.21
C VAL A 134 -18.57 -14.98 46.40
N GLY A 135 -19.78 -15.50 46.54
CA GLY A 135 -20.59 -15.41 47.76
C GLY A 135 -20.44 -16.67 48.58
#